data_AF-A0AAI9DD53-F1
#
_entry.id   AF-A0AAI9DD53-F1
#
_cell.length_a   1.000
_cell.length_b   1.000
_cell.length_c   1.000
_cell.angle_alpha   90.00
_cell.angle_beta   90.00
_cell.angle_gamma   90.00
#
_symmetry.space_group_name_H-M   'P 1'
#
loop_
_entity.id
_entity.type
_entity.pdbx_description
1 polymer ?
#
loop_
_entity_poly.entity_id
_entity_poly.type
_entity_poly.pdbx_seq_one_letter_code
_entity_poly.pdbx_strand_id
1 'polypeptide(L)'
;MRQKLLTTIGVLFLFPFSIQCYSSNYIYHPLTSFIPHAISSVNNVFHLHDNDNGGNGGSGGSGGNGTNGGNGGNGSGDGHGGDGGNAQSGSNGNGGNGGSGGINGGDGGNGGNGDGRGNGGNGGNGTGNGNGGNGGNGGHGGHGGNGGNGSGSGNGGNGGDAGSGGGEGGRGGFGGPNGGRNGSDGKDS
;
A
#
# COMPACT_ATOMS: atom_id res chain seq x y z
N MET A 1 -5.56 62.06 19.54
CA MET A 1 -6.01 60.83 18.85
C MET A 1 -4.92 59.76 18.71
N ARG A 2 -3.62 60.09 18.64
CA ARG A 2 -2.54 59.09 18.55
C ARG A 2 -2.26 58.27 19.83
N GLN A 3 -2.46 58.84 21.02
CA GLN A 3 -2.15 58.13 22.27
C GLN A 3 -3.09 56.96 22.59
N LYS A 4 -4.40 57.11 22.33
CA LYS A 4 -5.38 56.04 22.59
C LYS A 4 -5.19 54.82 21.68
N LEU A 5 -4.72 55.02 20.45
CA LEU A 5 -4.42 53.95 19.50
C LEU A 5 -3.19 53.12 19.94
N LEU A 6 -2.17 53.78 20.49
CA LEU A 6 -0.97 53.12 21.00
C LEU A 6 -1.25 52.30 22.28
N THR A 7 -2.18 52.74 23.13
CA THR A 7 -2.55 51.98 24.34
C THR A 7 -3.39 50.73 24.00
N THR A 8 -4.29 50.82 23.02
CA THR A 8 -5.10 49.67 22.58
C THR A 8 -4.25 48.59 21.91
N ILE A 9 -3.21 48.98 21.14
CA ILE A 9 -2.28 48.04 20.52
C ILE A 9 -1.31 47.45 21.57
N GLY A 10 -0.89 48.23 22.56
CA GLY A 10 0.02 47.78 23.63
C GLY A 10 -0.57 46.73 24.57
N VAL A 11 -1.86 46.81 24.89
CA VAL A 11 -2.53 45.82 25.76
C VAL A 11 -2.81 44.51 25.00
N LEU A 12 -2.92 44.55 23.67
CA LEU A 12 -3.09 43.36 22.83
C LEU A 12 -1.84 42.46 22.79
N PHE A 13 -0.66 43.01 23.12
CA PHE A 13 0.63 42.30 23.08
C PHE A 13 1.17 41.89 24.46
N LEU A 14 0.54 42.30 25.57
CA LEU A 14 1.00 42.00 26.94
C LEU A 14 0.12 41.02 27.72
N PHE A 15 -1.03 40.62 27.17
CA PHE A 15 -1.81 39.50 27.68
C PHE A 15 -2.01 38.50 26.55
N PRO A 16 -1.31 37.34 26.54
CA PRO A 16 -1.76 36.25 25.70
C PRO A 16 -3.11 35.81 26.25
N PHE A 17 -4.16 36.12 25.50
CA PHE A 17 -5.51 35.62 25.76
C PHE A 17 -5.43 34.08 25.76
N SER A 18 -5.56 33.49 26.95
CA SER A 18 -5.93 32.10 27.13
C SER A 18 -7.38 31.91 26.67
N ILE A 19 -7.62 31.90 25.36
CA ILE A 19 -8.85 31.33 24.80
C ILE A 19 -8.49 29.94 24.30
N GLN A 20 -8.86 28.93 25.08
CA GLN A 20 -8.87 27.54 24.67
C GLN A 20 -9.97 27.35 23.62
N CYS A 21 -9.62 27.50 22.35
CA CYS A 21 -10.37 26.89 21.26
C CYS A 21 -9.70 25.55 20.92
N TYR A 22 -9.99 24.53 21.73
CA TYR A 22 -9.77 23.14 21.35
C TYR A 22 -11.12 22.47 21.16
N SER A 23 -11.48 22.22 19.90
CA SER A 23 -12.11 20.95 19.53
C SER A 23 -11.07 20.15 18.75
N SER A 24 -10.69 19.02 19.35
CA SER A 24 -10.00 17.86 18.78
C SER A 24 -8.49 17.98 18.45
N ASN A 25 -7.70 17.62 19.47
CA ASN A 25 -6.42 16.90 19.47
C ASN A 25 -5.44 17.07 18.28
N TYR A 26 -4.43 17.92 18.46
CA TYR A 26 -3.09 17.71 17.91
C TYR A 26 -2.03 17.99 18.98
N ILE A 27 -1.13 17.03 19.17
CA ILE A 27 -0.13 16.96 20.23
C ILE A 27 1.06 17.87 19.93
N TYR A 28 1.51 18.59 20.96
CA TYR A 28 2.69 19.46 21.01
C TYR A 28 4.02 18.72 20.80
N HIS A 29 5.00 19.39 20.16
CA HIS A 29 6.43 19.18 20.42
C HIS A 29 7.17 20.54 20.48
N PRO A 30 7.95 20.85 21.53
CA PRO A 30 8.86 21.98 21.53
C PRO A 30 10.24 21.60 20.98
N LEU A 31 10.77 22.46 20.09
CA LEU A 31 12.12 22.40 19.53
C LEU A 31 13.19 22.73 20.59
N THR A 32 14.10 21.79 20.87
CA THR A 32 15.41 22.11 21.44
C THR A 32 16.55 21.38 20.72
N SER A 33 17.60 22.15 20.44
CA SER A 33 18.95 21.78 20.00
C SER A 33 19.18 21.36 18.53
N PHE A 34 19.85 22.28 17.82
CA PHE A 34 20.57 22.07 16.57
C PHE A 34 21.84 21.24 16.86
N ILE A 35 21.95 20.05 16.27
CA ILE A 35 23.21 19.35 15.99
C ILE A 35 23.15 18.99 14.50
N PRO A 36 24.12 19.40 13.64
CA PRO A 36 24.12 18.96 12.25
C PRO A 36 24.71 17.55 12.14
N HIS A 37 24.31 16.84 11.07
CA HIS A 37 24.80 15.54 10.57
C HIS A 37 24.05 14.29 11.03
N ALA A 38 23.00 13.92 10.29
CA ALA A 38 23.00 12.84 9.30
C ALA A 38 21.56 12.64 8.79
N ILE A 39 21.33 12.63 7.47
CA ILE A 39 20.03 12.25 6.90
C ILE A 39 19.86 10.76 7.19
N SER A 40 19.09 10.45 8.23
CA SER A 40 18.56 9.13 8.52
C SER A 40 17.07 9.17 8.23
N SER A 41 16.64 8.25 7.35
CA SER A 41 15.27 7.90 7.01
C SER A 41 14.27 8.17 8.13
N VAL A 42 13.19 8.91 7.85
CA VAL A 42 11.77 8.53 8.05
C VAL A 42 10.88 9.74 7.65
N ASN A 43 10.09 9.59 6.59
CA ASN A 43 8.80 10.24 6.26
C ASN A 43 8.64 11.78 6.35
N ASN A 44 8.43 12.44 5.20
CA ASN A 44 7.39 13.49 5.09
C ASN A 44 6.87 13.61 3.66
N VAL A 45 5.56 13.37 3.53
CA VAL A 45 4.74 13.38 2.32
C VAL A 45 4.26 14.81 2.07
N PHE A 46 4.44 15.34 0.85
CA PHE A 46 3.76 16.56 0.39
C PHE A 46 2.36 16.18 -0.12
N HIS A 47 1.31 16.70 0.50
CA HIS A 47 -0.05 16.66 -0.06
C HIS A 47 -0.33 17.98 -0.80
N LEU A 48 -0.56 17.90 -2.11
CA LEU A 48 -1.30 18.94 -2.85
C LEU A 48 -2.65 18.34 -3.27
N HIS A 49 -3.70 19.09 -3.02
CA HIS A 49 -5.09 18.71 -3.23
C HIS A 49 -5.66 19.68 -4.26
N ASP A 50 -5.85 19.22 -5.50
CA ASP A 50 -6.55 19.98 -6.54
C ASP A 50 -7.70 19.13 -7.08
N ASN A 51 -8.91 19.64 -6.88
CA ASN A 51 -10.15 19.15 -7.48
C ASN A 51 -10.24 19.71 -8.90
N ASP A 52 -10.24 18.84 -9.93
CA ASP A 52 -10.82 19.16 -11.24
C ASP A 52 -11.24 17.88 -11.98
N ASN A 53 -12.57 17.71 -12.10
CA ASN A 53 -13.34 17.08 -13.17
C ASN A 53 -12.79 15.81 -13.89
N GLY A 54 -13.45 14.67 -13.63
CA GLY A 54 -13.52 13.51 -14.54
C GLY A 54 -12.36 12.51 -14.48
N GLY A 55 -11.75 12.31 -13.30
CA GLY A 55 -10.48 11.59 -13.17
C GLY A 55 -10.51 10.12 -13.59
N ASN A 56 -9.66 9.77 -14.56
CA ASN A 56 -9.18 8.41 -14.80
C ASN A 56 -8.83 7.73 -13.47
N GLY A 57 -9.34 6.51 -13.24
CA GLY A 57 -9.15 5.74 -12.01
C GLY A 57 -7.67 5.64 -11.62
N GLY A 58 -7.33 6.19 -10.45
CA GLY A 58 -5.96 6.20 -9.94
C GLY A 58 -5.45 4.78 -9.64
N SER A 59 -4.22 4.50 -10.06
CA SER A 59 -3.49 3.28 -9.72
C SER A 59 -3.25 3.21 -8.21
N GLY A 60 -3.55 2.08 -7.57
CA GLY A 60 -3.17 1.84 -6.17
C GLY A 60 -1.65 2.01 -5.99
N GLY A 61 -1.23 2.74 -4.95
CA GLY A 61 0.19 3.06 -4.72
C GLY A 61 1.07 1.83 -4.47
N SER A 62 2.38 1.98 -4.74
CA SER A 62 3.41 0.95 -4.51
C SER A 62 3.82 0.87 -3.04
N GLY A 63 3.95 -0.35 -2.48
CA GLY A 63 4.44 -0.58 -1.11
C GLY A 63 5.91 -0.16 -0.90
N GLY A 64 6.25 0.37 0.29
CA GLY A 64 7.59 0.86 0.65
C GLY A 64 8.64 -0.22 0.98
N ASN A 65 9.92 0.18 1.11
CA ASN A 65 11.10 -0.70 1.20
C ASN A 65 11.56 -1.06 2.64
N GLY A 66 11.89 -2.36 2.85
CA GLY A 66 12.86 -2.86 3.84
C GLY A 66 12.29 -3.46 5.13
N THR A 67 12.45 -4.77 5.36
CA THR A 67 11.49 -5.69 6.04
C THR A 67 10.32 -6.03 5.11
N ASN A 68 9.40 -6.93 5.48
CA ASN A 68 8.38 -7.50 4.58
C ASN A 68 7.86 -6.48 3.55
N GLY A 69 7.71 -6.90 2.30
CA GLY A 69 7.20 -6.05 1.24
C GLY A 69 5.86 -5.42 1.61
N GLY A 70 5.70 -4.13 1.32
CA GLY A 70 4.45 -3.42 1.61
C GLY A 70 3.28 -3.94 0.79
N ASN A 71 2.08 -4.02 1.35
CA ASN A 71 0.91 -4.41 0.58
C ASN A 71 0.54 -3.32 -0.45
N GLY A 72 0.07 -3.75 -1.61
CA GLY A 72 -0.49 -2.87 -2.63
C GLY A 72 -1.83 -2.27 -2.18
N GLY A 73 -2.10 -1.04 -2.59
CA GLY A 73 -3.37 -0.37 -2.31
C GLY A 73 -4.53 -0.92 -3.14
N ASN A 74 -5.75 -0.90 -2.62
CA ASN A 74 -6.92 -1.27 -3.42
C ASN A 74 -7.20 -0.20 -4.50
N GLY A 75 -7.71 -0.64 -5.65
CA GLY A 75 -8.22 0.25 -6.69
C GLY A 75 -9.43 1.04 -6.22
N SER A 76 -9.63 2.23 -6.79
CA SER A 76 -10.81 3.07 -6.56
C SER A 76 -11.65 3.20 -7.83
N GLY A 77 -12.97 3.17 -7.70
CA GLY A 77 -13.88 3.20 -8.86
C GLY A 77 -13.66 1.99 -9.76
N ASP A 78 -13.16 2.23 -10.98
CA ASP A 78 -12.79 1.22 -11.98
C ASP A 78 -11.28 0.88 -11.97
N GLY A 79 -10.52 1.41 -11.01
CA GLY A 79 -9.07 1.27 -10.96
C GLY A 79 -8.58 -0.12 -10.57
N HIS A 80 -7.37 -0.47 -10.98
CA HIS A 80 -6.71 -1.72 -10.60
C HIS A 80 -6.13 -1.63 -9.18
N GLY A 81 -6.07 -2.77 -8.49
CA GLY A 81 -5.30 -2.91 -7.27
C GLY A 81 -3.80 -2.74 -7.55
N GLY A 82 -3.11 -2.09 -6.63
CA GLY A 82 -1.65 -1.93 -6.68
C GLY A 82 -0.94 -3.24 -6.36
N ASP A 83 0.26 -3.42 -6.88
CA ASP A 83 1.09 -4.58 -6.57
C ASP A 83 1.66 -4.49 -5.15
N GLY A 84 1.78 -5.66 -4.51
CA GLY A 84 2.57 -5.82 -3.29
C GLY A 84 4.06 -5.66 -3.59
N GLY A 85 4.76 -4.98 -2.69
CA GLY A 85 6.21 -4.83 -2.74
C GLY A 85 6.92 -6.17 -2.52
N ASN A 86 8.10 -6.32 -3.10
CA ASN A 86 8.97 -7.45 -2.79
C ASN A 86 9.60 -7.26 -1.41
N ALA A 87 9.97 -8.37 -0.77
CA ALA A 87 10.89 -8.33 0.36
C ALA A 87 12.25 -7.76 -0.08
N GLN A 88 12.95 -7.13 0.86
CA GLN A 88 14.29 -6.61 0.61
C GLN A 88 15.31 -7.74 0.50
N SER A 89 16.20 -7.67 -0.49
CA SER A 89 17.30 -8.63 -0.64
C SER A 89 18.21 -8.73 0.59
N GLY A 90 18.66 -9.95 0.87
CA GLY A 90 19.47 -10.31 2.05
C GLY A 90 18.66 -10.44 3.34
N SER A 91 17.32 -10.45 3.26
CA SER A 91 16.43 -10.65 4.40
C SER A 91 15.77 -12.02 4.38
N ASN A 92 14.97 -12.33 5.40
CA ASN A 92 14.02 -13.46 5.37
C ASN A 92 12.58 -12.94 5.27
N GLY A 93 12.39 -11.79 4.60
CA GLY A 93 11.13 -11.07 4.57
C GLY A 93 10.13 -11.68 3.59
N ASN A 94 8.84 -11.59 3.91
CA ASN A 94 7.77 -11.98 3.01
C ASN A 94 7.50 -10.86 1.98
N GLY A 95 7.05 -11.23 0.78
CA GLY A 95 6.47 -10.28 -0.14
C GLY A 95 5.13 -9.73 0.35
N GLY A 96 4.78 -8.52 -0.09
CA GLY A 96 3.50 -7.88 0.21
C GLY A 96 2.36 -8.46 -0.62
N ASN A 97 1.14 -8.39 -0.12
CA ASN A 97 -0.03 -8.80 -0.90
C ASN A 97 -0.40 -7.71 -1.92
N GLY A 98 -0.91 -8.11 -3.08
CA GLY A 98 -1.53 -7.19 -4.03
C GLY A 98 -2.87 -6.66 -3.51
N GLY A 99 -3.22 -5.45 -3.92
CA GLY A 99 -4.51 -4.83 -3.65
C GLY A 99 -5.63 -5.41 -4.51
N SER A 100 -6.87 -5.32 -4.05
CA SER A 100 -8.03 -5.70 -4.87
C SER A 100 -8.37 -4.62 -5.90
N GLY A 101 -9.02 -5.01 -7.00
CA GLY A 101 -9.60 -4.07 -7.97
C GLY A 101 -10.66 -3.15 -7.35
N GLY A 102 -10.99 -2.07 -8.06
CA GLY A 102 -11.97 -1.08 -7.66
C GLY A 102 -13.41 -1.61 -7.69
N ILE A 103 -14.27 -1.08 -6.82
CA ILE A 103 -15.65 -1.57 -6.64
C ILE A 103 -16.50 -1.70 -7.92
N ASN A 104 -16.22 -0.91 -8.96
CA ASN A 104 -16.99 -0.92 -10.21
C ASN A 104 -16.30 -1.72 -11.33
N GLY A 105 -15.05 -2.11 -11.13
CA GLY A 105 -14.21 -2.77 -12.12
C GLY A 105 -12.73 -2.69 -11.71
N GLY A 106 -11.93 -3.64 -12.16
CA GLY A 106 -10.47 -3.58 -12.02
C GLY A 106 -9.84 -4.94 -11.71
N ASP A 107 -8.65 -5.15 -12.25
CA ASP A 107 -7.84 -6.31 -11.88
C ASP A 107 -7.27 -6.14 -10.47
N GLY A 108 -7.07 -7.25 -9.78
CA GLY A 108 -6.27 -7.27 -8.56
C GLY A 108 -4.78 -7.10 -8.87
N GLY A 109 -4.05 -6.47 -7.96
CA GLY A 109 -2.60 -6.35 -8.05
C GLY A 109 -1.90 -7.67 -7.75
N ASN A 110 -0.66 -7.81 -8.20
CA ASN A 110 0.14 -9.00 -7.93
C ASN A 110 0.72 -8.95 -6.51
N GLY A 111 0.96 -10.12 -5.92
CA GLY A 111 1.76 -10.24 -4.72
C GLY A 111 3.25 -10.04 -5.01
N GLY A 112 3.99 -9.50 -4.06
CA GLY A 112 5.43 -9.37 -4.14
C GLY A 112 6.15 -10.68 -3.79
N ASN A 113 7.40 -10.80 -4.21
CA ASN A 113 8.25 -11.94 -3.91
C ASN A 113 8.80 -11.87 -2.48
N GLY A 114 8.93 -13.03 -1.83
CA GLY A 114 9.72 -13.19 -0.61
C GLY A 114 11.22 -13.20 -0.90
N ASP A 115 12.02 -13.07 0.16
CA ASP A 115 13.48 -13.21 0.10
C ASP A 115 13.98 -14.09 1.25
N GLY A 116 15.15 -14.72 1.08
CA GLY A 116 15.66 -15.70 2.04
C GLY A 116 14.60 -16.76 2.36
N ARG A 117 14.26 -16.99 3.62
CA ARG A 117 13.17 -17.94 3.99
C ARG A 117 11.75 -17.37 3.91
N GLY A 118 11.58 -16.17 3.37
CA GLY A 118 10.29 -15.50 3.31
C GLY A 118 9.40 -16.02 2.19
N ASN A 119 8.09 -15.97 2.41
CA ASN A 119 7.08 -16.40 1.45
C ASN A 119 6.77 -15.28 0.45
N GLY A 120 6.27 -15.66 -0.73
CA GLY A 120 5.62 -14.72 -1.62
C GLY A 120 4.31 -14.19 -1.04
N GLY A 121 3.95 -12.97 -1.42
CA GLY A 121 2.65 -12.36 -1.10
C GLY A 121 1.56 -12.89 -2.03
N ASN A 122 0.31 -12.82 -1.60
CA ASN A 122 -0.83 -13.23 -2.42
C ASN A 122 -1.21 -12.15 -3.43
N GLY A 123 -1.73 -12.55 -4.58
CA GLY A 123 -2.39 -11.64 -5.51
C GLY A 123 -3.73 -11.13 -4.96
N GLY A 124 -4.10 -9.92 -5.36
CA GLY A 124 -5.39 -9.32 -5.04
C GLY A 124 -6.51 -9.86 -5.93
N ASN A 125 -7.75 -9.73 -5.48
CA ASN A 125 -8.91 -10.16 -6.26
C ASN A 125 -9.30 -9.09 -7.29
N GLY A 126 -9.75 -9.53 -8.47
CA GLY A 126 -10.41 -8.67 -9.43
C GLY A 126 -11.85 -8.36 -9.04
N THR A 127 -12.42 -7.32 -9.65
CA THR A 127 -13.77 -6.81 -9.40
C THR A 127 -14.41 -6.38 -10.72
N GLY A 128 -15.75 -6.42 -10.81
CA GLY A 128 -16.49 -5.90 -11.98
C GLY A 128 -16.02 -6.45 -13.34
N ASN A 129 -15.77 -7.77 -13.42
CA ASN A 129 -15.16 -8.48 -14.57
C ASN A 129 -13.61 -8.49 -14.61
N GLY A 130 -12.93 -7.92 -13.62
CA GLY A 130 -11.48 -7.93 -13.52
C GLY A 130 -10.88 -9.28 -13.13
N ASN A 131 -9.64 -9.49 -13.55
CA ASN A 131 -8.83 -10.66 -13.23
C ASN A 131 -8.25 -10.55 -11.82
N GLY A 132 -8.02 -11.70 -11.19
CA GLY A 132 -7.18 -11.75 -10.00
C GLY A 132 -5.70 -11.52 -10.36
N GLY A 133 -4.96 -10.89 -9.45
CA GLY A 133 -3.51 -10.74 -9.56
C GLY A 133 -2.79 -12.04 -9.24
N ASN A 134 -1.56 -12.19 -9.71
CA ASN A 134 -0.75 -13.37 -9.43
C ASN A 134 -0.16 -13.31 -8.02
N GLY A 135 0.07 -14.46 -7.41
CA GLY A 135 0.90 -14.56 -6.22
C GLY A 135 2.37 -14.33 -6.53
N GLY A 136 3.13 -13.83 -5.57
CA GLY A 136 4.58 -13.69 -5.65
C GLY A 136 5.30 -15.00 -5.34
N ASN A 137 6.55 -15.11 -5.76
CA ASN A 137 7.38 -16.29 -5.51
C ASN A 137 7.95 -16.27 -4.09
N GLY A 138 8.16 -17.45 -3.52
CA GLY A 138 8.91 -17.62 -2.27
C GLY A 138 10.41 -17.35 -2.45
N GLY A 139 11.07 -16.93 -1.37
CA GLY A 139 12.54 -16.96 -1.27
C GLY A 139 13.05 -18.38 -0.96
N HIS A 140 14.36 -18.58 -0.90
CA HIS A 140 14.98 -19.84 -0.47
C HIS A 140 14.34 -20.54 0.76
N GLY A 141 13.57 -21.61 0.53
CA GLY A 141 12.85 -22.37 1.56
C GLY A 141 11.52 -21.76 1.99
N GLY A 142 11.08 -20.69 1.33
CA GLY A 142 9.77 -20.05 1.48
C GLY A 142 8.77 -20.53 0.42
N HIS A 143 7.50 -20.40 0.77
CA HIS A 143 6.37 -20.78 -0.08
C HIS A 143 6.03 -19.69 -1.10
N GLY A 144 5.48 -20.10 -2.24
CA GLY A 144 4.83 -19.19 -3.16
C GLY A 144 3.52 -18.62 -2.61
N GLY A 145 3.18 -17.41 -3.00
CA GLY A 145 1.89 -16.78 -2.67
C GLY A 145 0.77 -17.29 -3.58
N ASN A 146 -0.46 -17.27 -3.10
CA ASN A 146 -1.62 -17.66 -3.91
C ASN A 146 -2.01 -16.57 -4.91
N GLY A 147 -2.55 -16.96 -6.05
CA GLY A 147 -3.22 -16.05 -6.97
C GLY A 147 -4.55 -15.56 -6.41
N GLY A 148 -4.93 -14.35 -6.82
CA GLY A 148 -6.24 -13.76 -6.51
C GLY A 148 -7.34 -14.33 -7.40
N ASN A 149 -8.58 -14.24 -6.95
CA ASN A 149 -9.74 -14.65 -7.74
C ASN A 149 -10.12 -13.58 -8.77
N GLY A 150 -10.55 -14.00 -9.94
CA GLY A 150 -11.26 -13.15 -10.89
C GLY A 150 -12.70 -12.92 -10.46
N SER A 151 -13.31 -11.86 -10.98
CA SER A 151 -14.73 -11.55 -10.80
C SER A 151 -15.44 -11.50 -12.13
N GLY A 152 -16.75 -11.73 -12.18
CA GLY A 152 -17.53 -11.71 -13.41
C GLY A 152 -16.94 -12.63 -14.49
N SER A 153 -16.50 -12.09 -15.62
CA SER A 153 -15.81 -12.84 -16.68
C SER A 153 -14.27 -12.89 -16.54
N GLY A 154 -13.70 -12.26 -15.51
CA GLY A 154 -12.25 -12.19 -15.30
C GLY A 154 -11.66 -13.52 -14.85
N ASN A 155 -10.40 -13.75 -15.18
CA ASN A 155 -9.67 -14.97 -14.82
C ASN A 155 -9.09 -14.87 -13.40
N GLY A 156 -8.86 -16.01 -12.76
CA GLY A 156 -8.05 -16.07 -11.56
C GLY A 156 -6.57 -15.85 -11.89
N GLY A 157 -5.84 -15.26 -10.96
CA GLY A 157 -4.40 -15.12 -11.05
C GLY A 157 -3.69 -16.43 -10.73
N ASN A 158 -2.47 -16.60 -11.24
CA ASN A 158 -1.65 -17.77 -10.96
C ASN A 158 -1.04 -17.70 -9.56
N GLY A 159 -0.80 -18.84 -8.94
CA GLY A 159 0.05 -18.92 -7.76
C GLY A 159 1.53 -18.67 -8.10
N GLY A 160 2.28 -18.16 -7.14
CA GLY A 160 3.73 -18.00 -7.25
C GLY A 160 4.45 -19.32 -6.98
N ASP A 161 5.64 -19.46 -7.55
CA ASP A 161 6.50 -20.62 -7.34
C ASP A 161 7.11 -20.60 -5.92
N ALA A 162 7.37 -21.78 -5.37
CA ALA A 162 8.20 -21.95 -4.20
C ALA A 162 9.62 -21.44 -4.46
N GLY A 163 10.28 -20.94 -3.42
CA GLY A 163 11.70 -20.68 -3.51
C GLY A 163 12.52 -21.92 -3.16
N SER A 164 13.64 -22.08 -3.85
CA SER A 164 14.51 -23.26 -3.71
C SER A 164 14.88 -23.59 -2.25
N GLY A 165 14.73 -24.85 -1.84
CA GLY A 165 15.11 -25.30 -0.50
C GLY A 165 13.97 -25.91 0.33
N GLY A 166 12.87 -26.31 -0.31
CA GLY A 166 11.79 -27.12 0.28
C GLY A 166 10.47 -26.37 0.49
N GLY A 167 10.20 -25.31 -0.27
CA GLY A 167 8.91 -24.61 -0.23
C GLY A 167 7.84 -25.28 -1.12
N GLU A 168 6.58 -25.00 -0.83
CA GLU A 168 5.43 -25.32 -1.69
C GLU A 168 5.03 -24.12 -2.56
N GLY A 169 4.59 -24.38 -3.78
CA GLY A 169 4.03 -23.38 -4.67
C GLY A 169 2.67 -22.89 -4.18
N GLY A 170 2.34 -21.65 -4.48
CA GLY A 170 1.04 -21.08 -4.18
C GLY A 170 -0.04 -21.63 -5.09
N ARG A 171 -1.29 -21.62 -4.65
CA ARG A 171 -2.43 -22.04 -5.47
C ARG A 171 -2.86 -20.95 -6.44
N GLY A 172 -3.34 -21.35 -7.61
CA GLY A 172 -4.04 -20.47 -8.52
C GLY A 172 -5.38 -20.00 -7.94
N GLY A 173 -5.77 -18.78 -8.27
CA GLY A 173 -7.07 -18.23 -7.93
C GLY A 173 -8.17 -18.77 -8.84
N PHE A 174 -9.41 -18.70 -8.38
CA PHE A 174 -10.57 -19.08 -9.18
C PHE A 174 -10.91 -18.03 -10.23
N GLY A 175 -11.31 -18.48 -11.40
CA GLY A 175 -11.93 -17.62 -12.40
C GLY A 175 -13.31 -17.14 -11.96
N GLY A 176 -13.72 -16.00 -12.51
CA GLY A 176 -15.03 -15.44 -12.26
C GLY A 176 -16.15 -16.35 -12.80
N PRO A 177 -17.35 -16.28 -12.19
CA PRO A 177 -18.46 -17.20 -12.48
C PRO A 177 -19.00 -17.11 -13.91
N ASN A 178 -18.70 -16.03 -14.64
CA ASN A 178 -19.17 -15.80 -16.01
C ASN A 178 -18.15 -16.27 -17.05
N GLY A 179 -17.51 -17.42 -16.81
CA GLY A 179 -16.59 -18.07 -17.76
C GLY A 179 -15.11 -17.71 -17.61
N GLY A 180 -14.72 -17.12 -16.48
CA GLY A 180 -13.31 -16.91 -16.16
C GLY A 180 -12.58 -18.23 -15.94
N ARG A 181 -11.32 -18.29 -16.37
CA ARG A 181 -10.45 -19.45 -16.13
C ARG A 181 -9.79 -19.35 -14.76
N ASN A 182 -9.61 -20.49 -14.10
CA ASN A 182 -8.78 -20.56 -12.91
C ASN A 182 -7.31 -20.33 -13.28
N GLY A 183 -6.56 -19.72 -12.37
CA GLY A 183 -5.11 -19.63 -12.47
C GLY A 183 -4.47 -20.99 -12.23
N SER A 184 -3.22 -21.13 -12.71
CA SER A 184 -2.41 -22.30 -12.41
C SER A 184 -1.79 -22.21 -11.02
N ASP A 185 -1.60 -23.36 -10.38
CA ASP A 185 -0.77 -23.47 -9.19
C ASP A 185 0.70 -23.22 -9.56
N GLY A 186 1.44 -22.64 -8.62
CA GLY A 186 2.89 -22.49 -8.68
C GLY A 186 3.59 -23.83 -8.42
N LYS A 187 4.86 -23.89 -8.77
CA LYS A 187 5.68 -25.10 -8.64
C LYS A 187 6.29 -25.20 -7.25
N ASP A 188 6.35 -26.42 -6.73
CA ASP A 188 7.13 -26.77 -5.54
C ASP A 188 8.64 -26.82 -5.86
N SER A 189 9.49 -26.79 -4.83
CA SER A 189 10.97 -26.82 -4.95
C SER A 189 11.61 -28.11 -4.46
#